data_AF-A0A7W1SN28-F1
#
_entry.id   AF-A0A7W1SN28-F1
#
_cell.length_a   1.000
_cell.length_b   1.000
_cell.length_c   1.000
_cell.angle_alpha   90.00
_cell.angle_beta   90.00
_cell.angle_gamma   90.00
#
_symmetry.space_group_name_H-M   'P 1'
#
loop_
_entity.id
_entity.type
_entity.pdbx_description
1 polymer ?
#
loop_
_entity_poly.entity_id
_entity_poly.type
_entity_poly.pdbx_seq_one_letter_code
_entity_poly.pdbx_strand_id
1 'polypeptide(L)'
;HPLETRKQALFWAGQGGASLADLAPLYGWFEDREMKDHLIFVYSQREEPAAVDKLLEIARRDLDPELRKKALFWLGQSEDPRAAKALQDIIEEP
;
A
#
# COMPACT_ATOMS: atom_id res chain seq x y z
N HIS A 1 4.60 1.49 -23.67
CA HIS A 1 5.55 2.28 -22.87
C HIS A 1 6.12 1.43 -21.74
N PRO A 2 7.39 1.61 -21.34
CA PRO A 2 8.04 0.79 -20.31
C PRO A 2 7.33 0.77 -18.94
N LEU A 3 6.60 1.83 -18.58
CA LEU A 3 5.82 1.90 -17.34
C LEU A 3 4.63 0.93 -17.34
N GLU A 4 3.84 0.89 -18.42
CA GLU A 4 2.72 -0.03 -18.56
C GLU A 4 3.16 -1.50 -18.42
N THR A 5 4.31 -1.85 -19.01
CA THR A 5 4.87 -3.20 -18.88
C THR A 5 5.26 -3.53 -17.45
N ARG A 6 5.79 -2.57 -16.69
CA ARG A 6 6.12 -2.75 -15.26
C ARG A 6 4.88 -2.89 -14.39
N LYS A 7 3.85 -2.08 -14.64
CA LYS A 7 2.55 -2.20 -13.94
C LYS A 7 1.94 -3.57 -14.18
N GLN A 8 1.91 -4.01 -15.43
CA GLN A 8 1.33 -5.30 -15.78
C GLN A 8 2.13 -6.46 -15.15
N ALA A 9 3.46 -6.40 -15.17
CA ALA A 9 4.29 -7.39 -14.49
C ALA A 9 4.04 -7.42 -12.98
N LEU A 10 3.91 -6.26 -12.35
CA LEU A 10 3.60 -6.16 -10.92
C LEU A 10 2.20 -6.70 -10.58
N PHE A 11 1.20 -6.37 -11.40
CA PHE A 11 -0.16 -6.89 -11.28
C PHE A 11 -0.16 -8.42 -11.33
N TRP A 12 0.52 -9.01 -12.32
CA TRP A 12 0.64 -10.45 -12.44
C TRP A 12 1.45 -11.08 -11.31
N ALA A 13 2.46 -10.40 -10.77
CA ALA A 13 3.16 -10.89 -9.58
C ALA A 13 2.22 -10.92 -8.36
N GLY A 14 1.46 -9.85 -8.12
CA GLY A 14 0.48 -9.79 -7.03
C GLY A 14 -0.61 -10.86 -7.13
N GLN A 15 -1.22 -11.00 -8.31
CA GLN A 15 -2.26 -12.00 -8.59
C GLN A 15 -1.72 -13.43 -8.72
N GLY A 16 -0.49 -13.58 -9.21
CA GLY A 16 0.17 -14.87 -9.45
C GLY A 16 0.80 -15.49 -8.19
N GLY A 17 0.54 -14.93 -7.01
CA GLY A 17 0.99 -15.50 -5.74
C GLY A 17 2.40 -15.11 -5.31
N ALA A 18 3.00 -14.04 -5.88
CA ALA A 18 4.24 -13.50 -5.33
C ALA A 18 4.02 -13.10 -3.87
N SER A 19 4.95 -13.45 -2.99
CA SER A 19 4.75 -13.20 -1.56
C SER A 19 4.77 -11.70 -1.27
N LEU A 20 4.09 -11.28 -0.21
CA LEU A 20 4.21 -9.90 0.26
C LEU A 20 5.66 -9.53 0.60
N ALA A 21 6.48 -10.50 1.05
CA ALA A 21 7.90 -10.28 1.33
C ALA A 21 8.70 -9.88 0.08
N ASP A 22 8.30 -10.37 -1.10
CA ASP A 22 8.92 -10.00 -2.38
C ASP A 22 8.39 -8.67 -2.91
N LEU A 23 7.11 -8.36 -2.65
CA LEU A 23 6.44 -7.16 -3.17
C LEU A 23 6.72 -5.92 -2.32
N ALA A 24 6.77 -6.06 -1.00
CA ALA A 24 6.92 -4.95 -0.06
C ALA A 24 8.17 -4.08 -0.32
N PRO A 25 9.36 -4.65 -0.62
CA PRO A 25 10.54 -3.86 -0.94
C PRO A 25 10.34 -2.98 -2.17
N LEU A 26 9.56 -3.42 -3.17
CA LEU A 26 9.40 -2.72 -4.45
C LEU A 26 8.85 -1.30 -4.29
N TYR A 27 8.10 -1.04 -3.21
CA TYR A 27 7.56 0.29 -2.92
C TYR A 27 8.66 1.34 -2.77
N GLY A 28 9.77 1.00 -2.11
CA GLY A 28 10.90 1.90 -1.94
C GLY A 28 11.78 2.04 -3.18
N TRP A 29 11.67 1.10 -4.13
CA TRP A 29 12.45 1.11 -5.38
C TRP A 29 11.82 1.98 -6.46
N PHE A 30 10.50 2.14 -6.45
CA PHE A 30 9.80 2.94 -7.45
C PHE A 30 9.74 4.41 -7.04
N GLU A 31 10.22 5.31 -7.91
CA GLU A 31 9.98 6.76 -7.80
C GLU A 31 8.63 7.16 -8.42
N ASP A 32 8.13 6.35 -9.35
CA ASP A 32 6.89 6.60 -10.08
C ASP A 32 5.67 6.45 -9.14
N ARG A 33 4.91 7.54 -8.99
CA ARG A 33 3.70 7.59 -8.15
C ARG A 33 2.69 6.52 -8.55
N GLU A 34 2.55 6.24 -9.84
CA GLU A 34 1.54 5.29 -10.32
C GLU A 34 1.93 3.84 -9.99
N MET A 35 3.22 3.51 -10.01
CA MET A 35 3.71 2.22 -9.52
C MET A 35 3.49 2.05 -8.02
N LYS A 36 3.78 3.09 -7.23
CA LYS A 36 3.51 3.07 -5.78
C LYS A 36 2.02 2.94 -5.47
N ASP A 37 1.19 3.64 -6.23
CA ASP A 37 -0.27 3.52 -6.14
C ASP A 37 -0.75 2.09 -6.39
N HIS A 38 -0.21 1.46 -7.43
CA HIS A 38 -0.56 0.08 -7.75
C HIS A 38 -0.14 -0.89 -6.63
N LEU A 39 1.03 -0.68 -6.01
CA LEU A 39 1.45 -1.47 -4.85
C LEU A 39 0.52 -1.29 -3.66
N ILE A 40 0.04 -0.07 -3.39
CA ILE A 40 -0.95 0.18 -2.32
C ILE A 40 -2.22 -0.64 -2.56
N PHE A 41 -2.70 -0.67 -3.81
CA PHE A 41 -3.85 -1.50 -4.18
C PHE A 41 -3.57 -3.01 -4.07
N VAL A 42 -2.36 -3.46 -4.39
CA VAL A 42 -1.97 -4.86 -4.17
C VAL A 42 -1.97 -5.19 -2.67
N TYR A 43 -1.43 -4.32 -1.82
CA TYR A 43 -1.44 -4.52 -0.37
C TYR A 43 -2.86 -4.55 0.21
N SER A 44 -3.78 -3.73 -0.29
CA SER A 44 -5.16 -3.71 0.20
C SER A 44 -5.96 -4.99 -0.10
N GLN A 45 -5.53 -5.76 -1.10
CA GLN A 45 -6.15 -7.04 -1.45
C GLN A 45 -5.54 -8.23 -0.69
N ARG A 46 -4.54 -8.01 0.17
CA ARG A 46 -3.90 -9.07 0.96
C ARG A 46 -4.57 -9.21 2.31
N GLU A 47 -4.79 -10.45 2.72
CA GLU A 47 -5.33 -10.79 4.04
C GLU A 47 -4.23 -10.89 5.12
N GLU A 48 -2.95 -10.82 4.73
CA GLU A 48 -1.84 -10.97 5.67
C GLU A 48 -1.72 -9.73 6.59
N PRO A 49 -1.48 -9.91 7.91
CA PRO A 49 -1.28 -8.79 8.84
C PRO A 49 -0.17 -7.82 8.43
N ALA A 50 0.86 -8.33 7.76
CA ALA A 50 1.99 -7.53 7.26
C ALA A 50 1.60 -6.57 6.13
N ALA A 51 0.49 -6.83 5.41
CA ALA A 51 0.01 -5.91 4.37
C ALA A 51 -0.64 -4.67 5.00
N VAL A 52 -1.39 -4.86 6.08
CA VAL A 52 -1.92 -3.77 6.91
C VAL A 52 -0.76 -2.95 7.50
N ASP A 53 0.30 -3.60 7.99
CA ASP A 53 1.49 -2.89 8.49
C ASP A 53 2.12 -2.00 7.41
N LYS A 54 2.15 -2.45 6.15
CA LYS A 54 2.65 -1.65 5.03
C LYS A 54 1.74 -0.47 4.70
N LEU A 55 0.43 -0.66 4.69
CA LEU A 55 -0.52 0.44 4.50
C LEU A 55 -0.41 1.48 5.64
N LEU A 56 -0.24 1.04 6.88
CA LEU A 56 -0.02 1.92 8.04
C LEU A 56 1.27 2.73 7.92
N GLU A 57 2.36 2.09 7.49
CA GLU A 57 3.65 2.75 7.25
C GLU A 57 3.49 3.86 6.19
N ILE A 58 2.85 3.55 5.06
CA ILE A 58 2.63 4.50 3.97
C ILE A 58 1.75 5.66 4.44
N ALA A 59 0.63 5.38 5.09
CA ALA A 59 -0.31 6.40 5.59
C ALA A 59 0.37 7.41 6.53
N ARG A 60 1.30 6.96 7.37
CA ARG A 60 2.00 7.80 8.36
C ARG A 60 3.21 8.53 7.78
N ARG A 61 3.96 7.90 6.87
CA ARG A 61 5.34 8.35 6.55
C ARG A 61 5.60 8.67 5.08
N ASP A 62 4.73 8.28 4.15
CA ASP A 62 5.03 8.58 2.74
C ASP A 62 5.04 10.10 2.51
N LEU A 63 6.02 10.57 1.74
CA LEU A 63 6.21 11.98 1.47
C LEU A 63 5.12 12.55 0.55
N ASP A 64 4.47 11.69 -0.23
CA ASP A 64 3.41 12.07 -1.14
C ASP A 64 2.05 12.09 -0.42
N PRO A 65 1.40 13.27 -0.27
CA PRO A 65 0.09 13.37 0.37
C PRO A 65 -0.99 12.54 -0.34
N GLU A 66 -0.90 12.32 -1.64
CA GLU A 66 -1.89 11.52 -2.37
C GLU A 66 -1.72 10.02 -2.07
N LEU A 67 -0.48 9.54 -1.96
CA LEU A 67 -0.23 8.14 -1.57
C LEU A 67 -0.64 7.88 -0.12
N ARG A 68 -0.42 8.83 0.80
CA ARG A 68 -0.94 8.76 2.18
C ARG A 68 -2.46 8.64 2.21
N LYS A 69 -3.18 9.51 1.48
CA LYS A 69 -4.65 9.48 1.41
C LYS A 69 -5.17 8.14 0.89
N LYS A 70 -4.52 7.56 -0.12
CA LYS A 70 -4.93 6.26 -0.67
C LYS A 70 -4.70 5.12 0.30
N ALA A 71 -3.57 5.11 1.01
CA ALA A 71 -3.34 4.13 2.07
C ALA A 71 -4.40 4.25 3.18
N LEU A 72 -4.75 5.48 3.60
CA LEU A 72 -5.84 5.73 4.56
C LEU A 72 -7.20 5.23 4.06
N PHE A 73 -7.52 5.48 2.78
CA PHE A 73 -8.75 5.01 2.16
C PHE A 73 -8.88 3.48 2.27
N TRP A 74 -7.82 2.74 1.90
CA TRP A 74 -7.83 1.28 1.98
C TRP A 74 -7.79 0.75 3.40
N LEU A 75 -7.09 1.41 4.33
CA LEU A 75 -7.17 1.08 5.76
C LEU A 75 -8.60 1.23 6.30
N GLY A 76 -9.35 2.24 5.85
CA GLY A 76 -10.75 2.40 6.22
C GLY A 76 -11.69 1.31 5.67
N GLN A 77 -11.25 0.55 4.68
CA GLN A 77 -11.96 -0.63 4.16
C GLN A 77 -11.48 -1.94 4.80
N SER A 78 -10.42 -1.90 5.61
CA SER A 78 -9.85 -3.09 6.25
C SER A 78 -10.68 -3.49 7.47
N GLU A 79 -10.91 -4.80 7.63
CA GLU A 79 -11.50 -5.36 8.84
C GLU A 79 -10.50 -5.51 10.00
N ASP A 80 -9.22 -5.15 9.78
CA ASP A 80 -8.19 -5.23 10.81
C ASP A 80 -8.40 -4.13 11.87
N PRO A 81 -8.55 -4.47 13.17
CA PRO A 81 -8.78 -3.50 14.23
C PRO A 81 -7.65 -2.48 14.39
N ARG A 82 -6.43 -2.81 13.94
CA ARG A 82 -5.28 -1.89 13.94
C ARG A 82 -5.48 -0.74 12.96
N ALA A 83 -6.19 -0.96 11.85
CA ALA A 83 -6.52 0.08 10.89
C ALA A 83 -7.43 1.14 11.51
N ALA A 84 -8.48 0.72 12.22
CA ALA A 84 -9.37 1.63 12.94
C ALA A 84 -8.64 2.47 13.99
N LYS A 85 -7.74 1.85 14.77
CA LYS A 85 -6.94 2.57 15.77
C LYS A 85 -6.00 3.59 15.13
N ALA A 86 -5.34 3.24 14.03
CA ALA A 86 -4.44 4.16 13.34
C ALA A 86 -5.18 5.35 12.70
N LEU A 87 -6.38 5.14 12.18
CA LEU A 87 -7.22 6.23 11.66
C LEU A 87 -7.61 7.20 12.78
N GLN A 88 -7.92 6.70 13.98
CA GLN A 88 -8.17 7.54 15.15
C GLN A 88 -6.92 8.37 15.52
N ASP A 89 -5.76 7.71 15.67
CA ASP A 89 -4.52 8.40 16.02
C ASP A 89 -4.21 9.55 15.04
N ILE A 90 -4.38 9.32 13.73
CA ILE A 90 -4.09 10.30 12.68
C ILE A 90 -5.06 11.51 12.72
N ILE A 91 -6.30 11.31 13.20
CA ILE A 91 -7.26 12.40 13.38
C ILE A 91 -6.97 13.20 14.67
N GLU A 92 -6.43 12.53 15.69
CA GLU A 92 -6.09 13.12 16.98
C GLU A 92 -4.71 13.82 17.00
N GLU A 93 -3.83 13.49 16.06
CA GLU A 93 -2.56 14.18 15.83
C GLU A 93 -2.80 15.56 15.15
N PRO A 94 -2.43 16.69 15.78
CA PRO A 94 -2.66 18.04 15.25
C PRO A 94 -1.77 18.44 14.07
#